data_AF-A0A143BPA0-F1
#
_entry.id   AF-A0A143BPA0-F1
#
_cell.length_a   1.000
_cell.length_b   1.000
_cell.length_c   1.000
_cell.angle_alpha   90.00
_cell.angle_beta   90.00
_cell.angle_gamma   90.00
#
_symmetry.space_group_name_H-M   'P 1'
#
loop_
_entity.id
_entity.type
_entity.pdbx_description
1 polymer ?
#
loop_
_entity_poly.entity_id
_entity_poly.type
_entity_poly.pdbx_seq_one_letter_code
_entity_poly.pdbx_strand_id
1 'polypeptide(L)'
;MRTTLMALITISLLAAGANAQTTGSGGTGNAAQAAQRQANANKPRTIEGINTVWLEELTQPEFRDMIKDGYTTVLILTGGVENNDGNLQMNKHNINNKLLGEMIARKMGKTLVAPLVTLEPGNAGPNIQPGRAGPMLSQATYAALLFDMGNYLRSMGFKEIYYLGDSGGNARGMQSASDSLTKLYAESPDKVVFKHIPEYYNHTSVVQPYIQNELKIPEGIKIGASSGTSGLHEELGIDATMALVDPQSIRFAQRVKAGQAEINGIKFESLAWLQELGRKVAELRMNTTIKAIEAYRATWR
;
A
#
# COMPACT_ATOMS: atom_id res chain seq x y z
N MET A 1 -46.31 57.88 27.18
CA MET A 1 -44.89 57.47 27.29
C MET A 1 -44.87 55.99 27.63
N ARG A 2 -44.58 55.12 26.66
CA ARG A 2 -44.38 53.68 26.84
C ARG A 2 -43.04 53.35 26.18
N THR A 3 -42.05 53.05 27.00
CA THR A 3 -40.68 52.75 26.60
C THR A 3 -40.58 51.27 26.20
N THR A 4 -40.17 51.05 24.95
CA THR A 4 -39.79 49.76 24.37
C THR A 4 -38.44 49.32 24.96
N LEU A 5 -38.40 48.13 25.57
CA LEU A 5 -37.16 47.51 26.05
C LEU A 5 -36.57 46.68 24.90
N MET A 6 -35.44 47.12 24.34
CA MET A 6 -34.71 46.43 23.30
C MET A 6 -33.64 45.55 23.96
N ALA A 7 -33.80 44.23 23.91
CA ALA A 7 -32.82 43.28 24.42
C ALA A 7 -31.69 43.11 23.39
N LEU A 8 -30.51 43.66 23.69
CA LEU A 8 -29.28 43.35 22.97
C LEU A 8 -28.73 42.01 23.48
N ILE A 9 -28.78 40.99 22.62
CA ILE A 9 -28.05 39.73 22.81
C ILE A 9 -26.62 39.97 22.31
N THR A 10 -25.68 40.11 23.25
CA THR A 10 -24.25 40.13 22.97
C THR A 10 -23.76 38.70 22.75
N ILE A 11 -23.51 38.33 21.49
CA ILE A 11 -22.81 37.09 21.15
C ILE A 11 -21.33 37.30 21.47
N SER A 12 -20.87 36.71 22.58
CA SER A 12 -19.44 36.60 22.89
C SER A 12 -18.80 35.65 21.88
N LEU A 13 -18.04 36.19 20.91
CA LEU A 13 -17.10 35.41 20.13
C LEU A 13 -16.00 34.89 21.07
N LEU A 14 -16.09 33.61 21.44
CA LEU A 14 -14.95 32.86 21.94
C LEU A 14 -13.97 32.67 20.79
N ALA A 15 -12.98 33.55 20.70
CA ALA A 15 -11.78 33.31 19.92
C ALA A 15 -11.08 32.09 20.51
N ALA A 16 -11.20 30.94 19.84
CA ALA A 16 -10.34 29.81 20.09
C ALA A 16 -8.90 30.28 19.85
N GLY A 17 -8.11 30.33 20.92
CA GLY A 17 -6.69 30.60 20.84
C GLY A 17 -6.04 29.53 19.98
N ALA A 18 -5.80 29.85 18.72
CA ALA A 18 -4.79 29.19 17.94
C ALA A 18 -3.48 29.46 18.69
N ASN A 19 -2.99 28.45 19.42
CA ASN A 19 -1.56 28.32 19.64
C ASN A 19 -0.92 28.08 18.27
N ALA A 20 -0.85 29.16 17.48
CA ALA A 20 0.14 29.30 16.45
C ALA A 20 1.46 29.08 17.17
N GLN A 21 2.09 27.94 16.90
CA GLN A 21 3.45 27.66 17.28
C GLN A 21 4.25 28.84 16.74
N THR A 22 4.56 29.77 17.63
CA THR A 22 5.24 31.01 17.30
C THR A 22 6.54 30.60 16.64
N THR A 23 6.70 31.01 15.38
CA THR A 23 7.98 31.00 14.68
C THR A 23 8.88 32.02 15.37
N GLY A 24 9.37 31.62 16.54
CA GLY A 24 10.33 32.36 17.33
C GLY A 24 11.65 32.44 16.58
N SER A 25 12.13 33.68 16.43
CA SER A 25 13.50 34.04 16.08
C SER A 25 14.54 33.16 16.78
N GLY A 26 15.40 32.48 16.01
CA GLY A 26 16.41 31.58 16.59
C GLY A 26 17.36 30.96 15.58
N GLY A 27 18.04 31.78 14.76
CA GLY A 27 18.99 31.30 13.74
C GLY A 27 20.16 30.46 14.28
N THR A 28 20.50 30.55 15.57
CA THR A 28 21.59 29.80 16.21
C THR A 28 21.10 28.67 17.11
N GLY A 29 20.00 28.85 17.84
CA GLY A 29 19.37 27.82 18.67
C GLY A 29 18.85 26.64 17.85
N ASN A 30 18.31 26.91 16.67
CA ASN A 30 17.84 25.86 15.75
C ASN A 30 18.99 25.05 15.14
N ALA A 31 20.13 25.68 14.88
CA ALA A 31 21.31 25.02 14.30
C ALA A 31 22.00 24.09 15.31
N ALA A 32 22.22 24.55 16.55
CA ALA A 32 22.81 23.72 17.60
C ALA A 32 21.91 22.53 17.95
N GLN A 33 20.59 22.74 18.02
CA GLN A 33 19.63 21.65 18.23
C GLN A 33 19.59 20.68 17.04
N ALA A 34 19.68 21.16 15.79
CA ALA A 34 19.77 20.31 14.62
C ALA A 34 21.05 19.47 14.62
N ALA A 35 22.19 20.07 14.93
CA ALA A 35 23.47 19.37 15.06
C ALA A 35 23.42 18.30 16.16
N GLN A 36 22.82 18.61 17.31
CA GLN A 36 22.64 17.63 18.39
C GLN A 36 21.72 16.48 17.98
N ARG A 37 20.61 16.76 17.28
CA ARG A 37 19.72 15.72 16.72
C ARG A 37 20.48 14.82 15.75
N GLN A 38 21.28 15.40 14.85
CA GLN A 38 22.08 14.65 13.89
C GLN A 38 23.16 13.80 14.58
N ALA A 39 23.83 14.34 15.60
CA ALA A 39 24.82 13.60 16.38
C ALA A 39 24.18 12.42 17.11
N ASN A 40 23.02 12.63 17.75
CA ASN A 40 22.26 11.57 18.40
C ASN A 40 21.78 10.51 17.41
N ALA A 41 21.27 10.93 16.25
CA ALA A 41 20.84 10.05 15.17
C ALA A 41 21.98 9.19 14.60
N ASN A 42 23.24 9.60 14.78
CA ASN A 42 24.43 8.88 14.28
C ASN A 42 25.12 7.99 15.33
N LYS A 43 24.65 7.94 16.58
CA LYS A 43 25.23 7.09 17.63
C LYS A 43 25.15 5.60 17.25
N PRO A 44 26.22 4.80 17.42
CA PRO A 44 26.17 3.36 17.20
C PRO A 44 25.01 2.70 17.95
N ARG A 45 24.44 1.64 17.39
CA ARG A 45 23.45 0.83 18.10
C ARG A 45 24.08 0.17 19.32
N THR A 46 23.29 0.07 20.40
CA THR A 46 23.68 -0.61 21.65
C THR A 46 22.97 -1.94 21.86
N ILE A 47 22.01 -2.27 21.00
CA ILE A 47 21.26 -3.53 20.98
C ILE A 47 21.16 -4.02 19.54
N GLU A 48 20.96 -5.34 19.38
CA GLU A 48 20.68 -5.94 18.08
C GLU A 48 19.35 -5.44 17.52
N GLY A 49 19.23 -5.52 16.19
CA GLY A 49 18.02 -5.12 15.49
C GLY A 49 17.17 -6.30 15.05
N ILE A 50 15.94 -6.02 14.61
CA ILE A 50 15.02 -7.03 14.12
C ILE A 50 15.24 -7.34 12.63
N ASN A 51 14.88 -8.56 12.20
CA ASN A 51 14.94 -8.97 10.79
C ASN A 51 13.63 -8.62 10.07
N THR A 52 13.51 -7.37 9.64
CA THR A 52 12.35 -6.87 8.90
C THR A 52 12.77 -6.15 7.62
N VAL A 53 11.85 -6.11 6.65
CA VAL A 53 11.92 -5.22 5.49
C VAL A 53 10.95 -4.05 5.60
N TRP A 54 10.10 -3.99 6.63
CA TRP A 54 9.12 -2.92 6.83
C TRP A 54 9.76 -1.72 7.51
N LEU A 55 9.74 -0.57 6.83
CA LEU A 55 10.34 0.67 7.32
C LEU A 55 9.73 1.10 8.67
N GLU A 56 8.43 0.88 8.87
CA GLU A 56 7.69 1.28 10.08
C GLU A 56 8.01 0.44 11.32
N GLU A 57 8.64 -0.72 11.14
CA GLU A 57 9.06 -1.58 12.24
C GLU A 57 10.49 -1.25 12.71
N LEU A 58 11.25 -0.50 11.92
CA LEU A 58 12.63 -0.13 12.24
C LEU A 58 12.68 1.04 13.22
N THR A 59 13.56 0.92 14.21
CA THR A 59 14.08 2.06 14.96
C THR A 59 14.97 2.93 14.09
N GLN A 60 15.11 4.21 14.44
CA GLN A 60 15.94 5.15 13.68
C GLN A 60 17.40 4.67 13.49
N PRO A 61 18.09 4.10 14.51
CA PRO A 61 19.43 3.57 14.32
C PRO A 61 19.51 2.37 13.37
N GLU A 62 18.51 1.48 13.37
CA GLU A 62 18.45 0.36 12.42
C GLU A 62 18.28 0.88 10.99
N PHE A 63 17.32 1.79 10.77
CA PHE A 63 17.12 2.43 9.48
C PHE A 63 18.39 3.11 8.96
N ARG A 64 19.06 3.91 9.79
CA ARG A 64 20.34 4.54 9.44
C ARG A 64 21.38 3.51 9.00
N ASP A 65 21.54 2.45 9.77
CA ASP A 65 22.54 1.41 9.48
C ASP A 65 22.21 0.69 8.17
N MET A 66 20.93 0.44 7.88
CA MET A 66 20.49 -0.13 6.60
C MET A 66 20.75 0.80 5.41
N ILE A 67 20.49 2.10 5.53
CA ILE A 67 20.86 3.06 4.48
C ILE A 67 22.37 3.06 4.25
N LYS A 68 23.19 3.02 5.32
CA LYS A 68 24.66 2.92 5.21
C LYS A 68 25.11 1.60 4.56
N ASP A 69 24.38 0.51 4.79
CA ASP A 69 24.60 -0.78 4.14
C ASP A 69 24.07 -0.82 2.68
N GLY A 70 23.48 0.27 2.20
CA GLY A 70 23.06 0.41 0.80
C GLY A 70 21.65 -0.08 0.50
N TYR A 71 20.75 -0.10 1.49
CA TYR A 71 19.32 -0.29 1.26
C TYR A 71 18.71 0.95 0.60
N THR A 72 18.96 1.12 -0.70
CA THR A 72 18.54 2.31 -1.46
C THR A 72 17.30 2.08 -2.34
N THR A 73 16.67 0.91 -2.25
CA THR A 73 15.40 0.63 -2.93
C THR A 73 14.25 0.61 -1.93
N VAL A 74 13.11 1.20 -2.27
CA VAL A 74 11.89 1.16 -1.43
C VAL A 74 10.64 0.91 -2.28
N LEU A 75 9.73 0.10 -1.73
CA LEU A 75 8.42 -0.18 -2.31
C LEU A 75 7.36 0.63 -1.57
N ILE A 76 6.58 1.42 -2.31
CA ILE A 76 5.34 2.04 -1.82
C ILE A 76 4.20 1.16 -2.30
N LEU A 77 3.61 0.42 -1.35
CA LEU A 77 2.48 -0.45 -1.61
C LEU A 77 1.17 0.30 -1.37
N THR A 78 0.19 0.06 -2.23
CA THR A 78 -1.15 0.66 -2.10
C THR A 78 -2.21 -0.41 -2.24
N GLY A 79 -3.21 -0.39 -1.37
CA GLY A 79 -4.34 -1.28 -1.46
C GLY A 79 -5.65 -0.50 -1.42
N GLY A 80 -6.56 -0.97 -0.57
CA GLY A 80 -7.91 -0.45 -0.48
C GLY A 80 -8.77 -1.25 0.49
N VAL A 81 -9.94 -0.68 0.77
CA VAL A 81 -11.01 -1.34 1.52
C VAL A 81 -12.23 -1.25 0.63
N GLU A 82 -12.72 -2.39 0.14
CA GLU A 82 -13.81 -2.42 -0.82
C GLU A 82 -14.88 -3.47 -0.47
N ASN A 83 -16.02 -3.35 -1.14
CA ASN A 83 -17.02 -4.41 -1.07
C ASN A 83 -16.59 -5.58 -1.97
N ASN A 84 -16.52 -6.77 -1.40
CA ASN A 84 -16.16 -8.01 -2.11
C ASN A 84 -17.38 -8.90 -2.40
N ASP A 85 -18.58 -8.45 -2.05
CA ASP A 85 -19.87 -9.13 -2.21
C ASP A 85 -20.02 -10.49 -1.50
N GLY A 86 -19.00 -10.93 -0.75
CA GLY A 86 -18.92 -12.31 -0.27
C GLY A 86 -18.21 -12.48 1.07
N ASN A 87 -17.33 -13.48 1.13
CA ASN A 87 -16.79 -13.99 2.39
C ASN A 87 -15.45 -13.36 2.79
N LEU A 88 -14.84 -12.58 1.90
CA LEU A 88 -13.58 -11.91 2.17
C LEU A 88 -13.74 -10.75 3.16
N GLN A 89 -12.71 -10.51 3.97
CA GLN A 89 -12.54 -9.20 4.62
C GLN A 89 -12.44 -8.10 3.55
N MET A 90 -13.01 -6.93 3.83
CA MET A 90 -13.02 -5.79 2.90
C MET A 90 -11.61 -5.30 2.51
N ASN A 91 -10.59 -5.58 3.32
CA ASN A 91 -9.21 -5.14 3.12
C ASN A 91 -8.34 -6.17 2.37
N LYS A 92 -8.91 -7.02 1.49
CA LYS A 92 -8.19 -8.07 0.74
C LYS A 92 -6.88 -7.58 0.13
N HIS A 93 -6.88 -6.37 -0.44
CA HIS A 93 -5.72 -5.75 -1.05
C HIS A 93 -4.58 -5.49 -0.06
N ASN A 94 -4.94 -5.01 1.12
CA ASN A 94 -3.97 -4.71 2.17
C ASN A 94 -3.35 -6.00 2.74
N ILE A 95 -4.12 -7.07 2.82
CA ILE A 95 -3.65 -8.40 3.23
C ILE A 95 -2.67 -8.96 2.19
N ASN A 96 -3.03 -8.92 0.91
CA ASN A 96 -2.13 -9.35 -0.18
C ASN A 96 -0.84 -8.53 -0.24
N ASN A 97 -0.92 -7.21 -0.06
CA ASN A 97 0.25 -6.35 -0.02
C ASN A 97 1.22 -6.70 1.10
N LYS A 98 0.74 -7.15 2.27
CA LYS A 98 1.63 -7.63 3.35
C LYS A 98 2.42 -8.86 2.93
N LEU A 99 1.77 -9.83 2.29
CA LEU A 99 2.43 -11.03 1.78
C LEU A 99 3.43 -10.71 0.68
N LEU A 100 2.97 -10.02 -0.37
CA LEU A 100 3.78 -9.78 -1.56
C LEU A 100 4.87 -8.75 -1.32
N GLY A 101 4.61 -7.72 -0.51
CA GLY A 101 5.61 -6.72 -0.12
C GLY A 101 6.83 -7.34 0.53
N GLU A 102 6.60 -8.20 1.53
CA GLU A 102 7.63 -8.96 2.24
C GLU A 102 8.43 -9.83 1.25
N MET A 103 7.73 -10.62 0.43
CA MET A 103 8.35 -11.53 -0.53
C MET A 103 9.21 -10.80 -1.57
N ILE A 104 8.67 -9.74 -2.18
CA ILE A 104 9.36 -8.95 -3.21
C ILE A 104 10.60 -8.27 -2.62
N ALA A 105 10.47 -7.57 -1.49
CA ALA A 105 11.59 -6.84 -0.89
C ALA A 105 12.73 -7.78 -0.47
N ARG A 106 12.40 -8.94 0.12
CA ARG A 106 13.41 -9.95 0.46
C ARG A 106 14.08 -10.54 -0.77
N LYS A 107 13.31 -10.85 -1.82
CA LYS A 107 13.84 -11.45 -3.05
C LYS A 107 14.74 -10.49 -3.83
N MET A 108 14.39 -9.20 -3.87
CA MET A 108 15.21 -8.16 -4.49
C MET A 108 16.50 -7.88 -3.72
N GLY A 109 16.50 -8.10 -2.40
CA GLY A 109 17.59 -7.75 -1.50
C GLY A 109 17.76 -6.23 -1.37
N LYS A 110 18.39 -5.76 -0.28
CA LYS A 110 18.65 -4.33 -0.01
C LYS A 110 17.46 -3.40 -0.34
N THR A 111 16.25 -3.88 -0.03
CA THR A 111 14.98 -3.24 -0.38
C THR A 111 14.12 -3.19 0.87
N LEU A 112 13.50 -2.02 1.10
CA LEU A 112 12.54 -1.80 2.19
C LEU A 112 11.13 -1.61 1.63
N VAL A 113 10.14 -1.79 2.49
CA VAL A 113 8.73 -1.51 2.22
C VAL A 113 8.32 -0.31 3.07
N ALA A 114 7.80 0.73 2.42
CA ALA A 114 7.27 1.91 3.09
C ALA A 114 5.95 1.57 3.82
N PRO A 115 5.50 2.41 4.78
CA PRO A 115 4.18 2.25 5.39
C PRO A 115 3.08 2.08 4.34
N LEU A 116 2.22 1.08 4.55
CA LEU A 116 1.20 0.70 3.57
C LEU A 116 0.15 1.80 3.40
N VAL A 117 -0.15 2.19 2.16
CA VAL A 117 -1.31 3.06 1.87
C VAL A 117 -2.55 2.19 1.79
N THR A 118 -3.34 2.18 2.87
CA THR A 118 -4.45 1.23 3.06
C THR A 118 -5.78 1.65 2.47
N LEU A 119 -5.87 2.87 1.92
CA LEU A 119 -7.08 3.43 1.32
C LEU A 119 -6.88 3.61 -0.18
N GLU A 120 -7.90 3.24 -0.94
CA GLU A 120 -7.91 3.42 -2.40
C GLU A 120 -8.53 4.76 -2.79
N PRO A 121 -8.22 5.27 -3.99
CA PRO A 121 -8.84 6.48 -4.48
C PRO A 121 -10.20 6.20 -5.14
N GLY A 122 -11.14 7.13 -4.97
CA GLY A 122 -12.47 7.07 -5.56
C GLY A 122 -13.33 8.27 -5.17
N ASN A 123 -14.62 8.04 -4.93
CA ASN A 123 -15.55 9.09 -4.52
C ASN A 123 -15.48 9.31 -3.00
N ALA A 124 -14.90 10.44 -2.58
CA ALA A 124 -14.85 10.88 -1.18
C ALA A 124 -15.91 11.96 -0.85
N GLY A 125 -16.96 12.07 -1.67
CA GLY A 125 -18.01 13.08 -1.56
C GLY A 125 -19.11 12.76 -0.53
N PRO A 126 -20.15 13.62 -0.42
CA PRO A 126 -21.15 13.54 0.65
C PRO A 126 -22.19 12.42 0.47
N ASN A 127 -22.36 11.89 -0.74
CA ASN A 127 -23.39 10.91 -1.07
C ASN A 127 -22.77 9.51 -1.23
N ILE A 128 -22.31 8.92 -0.12
CA ILE A 128 -21.75 7.57 -0.08
C ILE A 128 -22.78 6.62 0.54
N GLN A 129 -23.09 5.54 -0.17
CA GLN A 129 -23.88 4.43 0.36
C GLN A 129 -22.95 3.23 0.66
N PRO A 130 -23.07 2.60 1.84
CA PRO A 130 -22.44 1.31 2.09
C PRO A 130 -22.84 0.28 1.00
N GLY A 131 -21.91 -0.61 0.64
CA GLY A 131 -22.16 -1.71 -0.30
C GLY A 131 -21.62 -1.53 -1.72
N ARG A 132 -20.96 -0.41 -2.04
CA ARG A 132 -20.24 -0.26 -3.33
C ARG A 132 -18.73 -0.17 -3.18
N ALA A 133 -18.26 0.50 -2.13
CA ALA A 133 -16.84 0.64 -1.78
C ALA A 133 -16.72 0.84 -0.26
N GLY A 134 -15.52 0.69 0.29
CA GLY A 134 -15.21 1.16 1.65
C GLY A 134 -14.79 2.63 1.67
N PRO A 135 -14.14 3.10 2.74
CA PRO A 135 -13.61 4.46 2.80
C PRO A 135 -12.59 4.73 1.70
N MET A 136 -12.76 5.84 0.98
CA MET A 136 -11.92 6.21 -0.17
C MET A 136 -11.33 7.61 -0.01
N LEU A 137 -10.19 7.83 -0.66
CA LEU A 137 -9.61 9.16 -0.85
C LEU A 137 -10.05 9.75 -2.19
N SER A 138 -10.09 11.08 -2.33
CA SER A 138 -10.20 11.65 -3.67
C SER A 138 -8.95 11.30 -4.49
N GLN A 139 -9.07 11.17 -5.81
CA GLN A 139 -7.91 10.92 -6.68
C GLN A 139 -6.83 12.01 -6.52
N ALA A 140 -7.21 13.27 -6.33
CA ALA A 140 -6.28 14.36 -6.10
C ALA A 140 -5.52 14.21 -4.77
N THR A 141 -6.22 13.89 -3.69
CA THR A 141 -5.62 13.65 -2.36
C THR A 141 -4.69 12.46 -2.40
N TYR A 142 -5.10 11.37 -3.07
CA TYR A 142 -4.30 10.17 -3.19
C TYR A 142 -3.00 10.39 -3.98
N ALA A 143 -3.07 11.10 -5.12
CA ALA A 143 -1.87 11.45 -5.88
C ALA A 143 -0.94 12.38 -5.09
N ALA A 144 -1.48 13.37 -4.36
CA ALA A 144 -0.69 14.27 -3.52
C ALA A 144 0.01 13.52 -2.37
N LEU A 145 -0.70 12.61 -1.69
CA LEU A 145 -0.13 11.75 -0.65
C LEU A 145 1.06 10.94 -1.20
N LEU A 146 0.88 10.27 -2.34
CA LEU A 146 1.91 9.44 -2.95
C LEU A 146 3.11 10.25 -3.48
N PHE A 147 2.86 11.47 -3.94
CA PHE A 147 3.91 12.42 -4.30
C PHE A 147 4.75 12.77 -3.08
N ASP A 148 4.13 13.16 -1.97
CA ASP A 148 4.83 13.52 -0.74
C ASP A 148 5.60 12.34 -0.16
N MET A 149 5.00 11.15 -0.14
CA MET A 149 5.68 9.92 0.30
C MET A 149 6.94 9.65 -0.52
N GLY A 150 6.85 9.66 -1.85
CA GLY A 150 8.02 9.46 -2.72
C GLY A 150 9.09 10.54 -2.52
N ASN A 151 8.67 11.80 -2.48
CA ASN A 151 9.59 12.93 -2.28
C ASN A 151 10.33 12.86 -0.93
N TYR A 152 9.61 12.44 0.11
CA TYR A 152 10.16 12.27 1.45
C TYR A 152 11.15 11.11 1.49
N LEU A 153 10.78 9.95 0.94
CA LEU A 153 11.66 8.77 0.87
C LEU A 153 12.95 9.05 0.07
N ARG A 154 12.87 9.78 -1.04
CA ARG A 154 14.06 10.28 -1.75
C ARG A 154 14.99 11.04 -0.81
N SER A 155 14.43 11.94 -0.01
CA SER A 155 15.19 12.76 0.94
C SER A 155 15.77 11.94 2.11
N MET A 156 15.19 10.77 2.39
CA MET A 156 15.72 9.80 3.37
C MET A 156 16.88 8.93 2.83
N GLY A 157 17.25 9.09 1.55
CA GLY A 157 18.40 8.42 0.93
C GLY A 157 18.04 7.30 -0.04
N PHE A 158 16.75 7.04 -0.28
CA PHE A 158 16.33 6.07 -1.30
C PHE A 158 16.58 6.63 -2.72
N LYS A 159 16.98 5.73 -3.63
CA LYS A 159 17.34 6.02 -5.02
C LYS A 159 16.42 5.34 -6.03
N GLU A 160 15.82 4.21 -5.64
CA GLU A 160 14.84 3.51 -6.46
C GLU A 160 13.53 3.40 -5.67
N ILE A 161 12.49 4.10 -6.12
CA ILE A 161 11.21 4.21 -5.43
C ILE A 161 10.12 3.67 -6.36
N TYR A 162 9.59 2.50 -6.02
CA TYR A 162 8.61 1.79 -6.85
C TYR A 162 7.22 1.83 -6.23
N TYR A 163 6.22 2.20 -7.03
CA TYR A 163 4.81 2.25 -6.62
C TYR A 163 4.09 1.02 -7.15
N LEU A 164 3.56 0.19 -6.23
CA LEU A 164 2.88 -1.06 -6.55
C LEU A 164 1.48 -1.04 -5.92
N GLY A 165 0.42 -1.15 -6.73
CA GLY A 165 -0.96 -1.06 -6.26
C GLY A 165 -1.76 -2.31 -6.54
N ASP A 166 -2.48 -2.83 -5.55
CA ASP A 166 -3.22 -4.10 -5.63
C ASP A 166 -4.69 -3.92 -6.06
N SER A 167 -5.11 -2.70 -6.44
CA SER A 167 -6.45 -2.39 -6.95
C SER A 167 -6.39 -1.55 -8.22
N GLY A 168 -7.32 -1.78 -9.15
CA GLY A 168 -7.40 -1.06 -10.43
C GLY A 168 -7.54 0.46 -10.28
N GLY A 169 -8.18 0.93 -9.21
CA GLY A 169 -8.33 2.37 -8.93
C GLY A 169 -7.01 3.08 -8.60
N ASN A 170 -6.02 2.33 -8.10
CA ASN A 170 -4.74 2.88 -7.62
C ASN A 170 -3.84 3.41 -8.75
N ALA A 171 -3.90 2.79 -9.93
CA ALA A 171 -2.91 2.96 -10.99
C ALA A 171 -2.70 4.42 -11.42
N ARG A 172 -3.79 5.18 -11.61
CA ARG A 172 -3.72 6.56 -12.12
C ARG A 172 -2.98 7.49 -11.18
N GLY A 173 -3.28 7.43 -9.89
CA GLY A 173 -2.67 8.29 -8.88
C GLY A 173 -1.18 7.96 -8.66
N MET A 174 -0.83 6.67 -8.65
CA MET A 174 0.56 6.23 -8.58
C MET A 174 1.37 6.72 -9.78
N GLN A 175 0.84 6.52 -11.00
CA GLN A 175 1.48 6.99 -12.23
C GLN A 175 1.68 8.51 -12.21
N SER A 176 0.65 9.26 -11.84
CA SER A 176 0.72 10.72 -11.75
C SER A 176 1.78 11.20 -10.75
N ALA A 177 1.86 10.57 -9.58
CA ALA A 177 2.86 10.90 -8.56
C ALA A 177 4.28 10.56 -9.05
N SER A 178 4.50 9.34 -9.58
CA SER A 178 5.82 8.91 -10.04
C SER A 178 6.33 9.75 -11.22
N ASP A 179 5.46 10.11 -12.17
CA ASP A 179 5.83 10.92 -13.32
C ASP A 179 6.14 12.36 -12.93
N SER A 180 5.37 12.91 -11.99
CA SER A 180 5.60 14.26 -11.47
C SER A 180 6.95 14.36 -10.76
N LEU A 181 7.31 13.37 -9.94
CA LEU A 181 8.61 13.32 -9.27
C LEU A 181 9.76 13.06 -10.24
N THR A 182 9.56 12.17 -11.21
CA THR A 182 10.55 11.94 -12.28
C THR A 182 10.84 13.23 -13.03
N LYS A 183 9.80 13.99 -13.40
CA LYS A 183 9.96 15.29 -14.05
C LYS A 183 10.65 16.32 -13.15
N LEU A 184 10.25 16.39 -11.88
CA LEU A 184 10.81 17.33 -10.91
C LEU A 184 12.31 17.11 -10.69
N TYR A 185 12.75 15.85 -10.71
CA TYR A 185 14.13 15.46 -10.44
C TYR A 185 14.90 15.02 -11.68
N ALA A 186 14.42 15.32 -12.89
CA ALA A 186 15.05 14.89 -14.15
C ALA A 186 16.51 15.35 -14.28
N GLU A 187 16.80 16.59 -13.87
CA GLU A 187 18.14 17.19 -13.89
C GLU A 187 18.87 17.04 -12.54
N SER A 188 18.35 16.24 -11.62
CA SER A 188 18.96 16.06 -10.31
C SER A 188 20.24 15.22 -10.42
N PRO A 189 21.37 15.66 -9.82
CA PRO A 189 22.59 14.86 -9.79
C PRO A 189 22.42 13.57 -8.95
N ASP A 190 21.38 13.50 -8.11
CA ASP A 190 21.11 12.37 -7.22
C ASP A 190 20.66 11.09 -7.95
N LYS A 191 20.32 11.18 -9.24
CA LYS A 191 19.85 10.08 -10.12
C LYS A 191 18.82 9.17 -9.42
N VAL A 192 17.66 9.73 -9.11
CA VAL A 192 16.59 9.02 -8.41
C VAL A 192 15.54 8.55 -9.41
N VAL A 193 15.09 7.31 -9.22
CA VAL A 193 14.04 6.67 -9.98
C VAL A 193 12.73 6.68 -9.20
N PHE A 194 11.67 7.14 -9.86
CA PHE A 194 10.30 6.99 -9.40
C PHE A 194 9.51 6.25 -10.46
N LYS A 195 8.94 5.08 -10.14
CA LYS A 195 8.24 4.29 -11.15
C LYS A 195 7.06 3.53 -10.59
N HIS A 196 5.89 3.79 -11.17
CA HIS A 196 4.75 2.88 -11.05
C HIS A 196 4.97 1.61 -11.90
N ILE A 197 4.77 0.44 -11.28
CA ILE A 197 4.89 -0.88 -11.90
C ILE A 197 3.48 -1.49 -12.03
N PRO A 198 2.78 -1.29 -13.16
CA PRO A 198 1.42 -1.79 -13.34
C PRO A 198 1.33 -3.32 -13.35
N GLU A 199 2.41 -4.03 -13.66
CA GLU A 199 2.48 -5.50 -13.71
C GLU A 199 2.31 -6.17 -12.34
N TYR A 200 2.29 -5.39 -11.24
CA TYR A 200 1.96 -5.88 -9.91
C TYR A 200 0.47 -6.28 -9.78
N TYR A 201 -0.43 -5.52 -10.41
CA TYR A 201 -1.87 -5.84 -10.45
C TYR A 201 -2.19 -6.69 -11.69
N ASN A 202 -2.01 -7.99 -11.56
CA ASN A 202 -1.95 -8.92 -12.69
C ASN A 202 -2.92 -10.11 -12.58
N HIS A 203 -4.00 -9.94 -11.81
CA HIS A 203 -4.99 -10.98 -11.57
C HIS A 203 -5.58 -11.53 -12.89
N THR A 204 -6.12 -10.63 -13.72
CA THR A 204 -6.79 -10.98 -14.96
C THR A 204 -5.85 -11.42 -16.08
N SER A 205 -4.61 -10.93 -16.08
CA SER A 205 -3.64 -11.15 -17.16
C SER A 205 -2.62 -12.26 -16.87
N VAL A 206 -2.41 -12.62 -15.61
CA VAL A 206 -1.37 -13.58 -15.19
C VAL A 206 -1.96 -14.66 -14.28
N VAL A 207 -2.66 -14.30 -13.21
CA VAL A 207 -3.15 -15.28 -12.23
C VAL A 207 -4.26 -16.17 -12.79
N GLN A 208 -5.28 -15.59 -13.43
CA GLN A 208 -6.38 -16.34 -14.03
C GLN A 208 -5.89 -17.32 -15.13
N PRO A 209 -5.06 -16.90 -16.11
CA PRO A 209 -4.45 -17.83 -17.06
C PRO A 209 -3.60 -18.91 -16.39
N TYR A 210 -2.83 -18.58 -15.35
CA TYR A 210 -2.01 -19.56 -14.65
C TYR A 210 -2.85 -20.67 -14.00
N ILE A 211 -3.88 -20.28 -13.25
CA ILE A 211 -4.78 -21.23 -12.58
C ILE A 211 -5.50 -22.12 -13.60
N GLN A 212 -6.06 -21.53 -14.66
CA GLN A 212 -6.89 -22.28 -15.62
C GLN A 212 -6.06 -23.05 -16.66
N ASN A 213 -5.01 -22.44 -17.21
CA ASN A 213 -4.27 -23.00 -18.33
C ASN A 213 -3.05 -23.80 -17.88
N GLU A 214 -2.34 -23.39 -16.83
CA GLU A 214 -1.13 -24.07 -16.38
C GLU A 214 -1.43 -25.11 -15.31
N LEU A 215 -2.15 -24.71 -14.24
CA LEU A 215 -2.55 -25.63 -13.17
C LEU A 215 -3.75 -26.51 -13.52
N LYS A 216 -4.43 -26.23 -14.64
CA LYS A 216 -5.61 -26.97 -15.12
C LYS A 216 -6.76 -27.00 -14.10
N ILE A 217 -6.88 -25.97 -13.27
CA ILE A 217 -8.00 -25.81 -12.34
C ILE A 217 -9.12 -25.07 -13.09
N PRO A 218 -10.25 -25.71 -13.39
CA PRO A 218 -11.28 -25.16 -14.26
C PRO A 218 -12.20 -24.18 -13.51
N GLU A 219 -11.61 -23.12 -12.95
CA GLU A 219 -12.36 -22.09 -12.25
C GLU A 219 -13.38 -21.43 -13.17
N GLY A 220 -14.63 -21.32 -12.71
CA GLY A 220 -15.75 -20.72 -13.44
C GLY A 220 -15.69 -19.19 -13.55
N ILE A 221 -14.51 -18.62 -13.76
CA ILE A 221 -14.33 -17.20 -14.07
C ILE A 221 -13.71 -17.07 -15.45
N LYS A 222 -14.29 -16.21 -16.30
CA LYS A 222 -13.69 -15.95 -17.62
C LYS A 222 -12.40 -15.14 -17.43
N ILE A 223 -11.30 -15.56 -18.06
CA ILE A 223 -10.05 -14.76 -18.09
C ILE A 223 -10.37 -13.33 -18.56
N GLY A 224 -9.96 -12.34 -17.76
CA GLY A 224 -10.28 -10.93 -17.99
C GLY A 224 -11.46 -10.39 -17.17
N ALA A 225 -12.27 -11.25 -16.55
CA ALA A 225 -13.44 -10.84 -15.79
C ALA A 225 -13.10 -10.54 -14.32
N SER A 226 -13.93 -9.70 -13.70
CA SER A 226 -13.84 -9.34 -12.28
C SER A 226 -14.84 -10.10 -11.39
N SER A 227 -15.66 -10.97 -11.99
CA SER A 227 -16.60 -11.85 -11.30
C SER A 227 -16.82 -13.13 -12.11
N GLY A 228 -16.94 -14.26 -11.41
CA GLY A 228 -17.17 -15.58 -12.00
C GLY A 228 -18.59 -16.11 -11.75
N THR A 229 -18.75 -17.42 -11.85
CA THR A 229 -20.03 -18.13 -11.66
C THR A 229 -20.63 -17.96 -10.27
N SER A 230 -19.84 -17.61 -9.25
CA SER A 230 -20.37 -17.26 -7.92
C SER A 230 -21.04 -15.89 -7.87
N GLY A 231 -20.85 -15.03 -8.89
CA GLY A 231 -21.39 -13.67 -8.90
C GLY A 231 -20.75 -12.73 -7.88
N LEU A 232 -19.60 -13.11 -7.31
CA LEU A 232 -18.85 -12.38 -6.28
C LEU A 232 -17.67 -11.63 -6.90
N HIS A 233 -17.24 -10.55 -6.25
CA HIS A 233 -15.96 -9.88 -6.55
C HIS A 233 -14.78 -10.58 -5.85
N GLU A 234 -14.71 -11.89 -6.08
CA GLU A 234 -13.84 -12.88 -5.43
C GLU A 234 -13.41 -13.91 -6.50
N GLU A 235 -12.17 -14.40 -6.39
CA GLU A 235 -11.62 -15.44 -7.28
C GLU A 235 -10.63 -16.32 -6.49
N LEU A 236 -10.44 -17.56 -6.95
CA LEU A 236 -9.69 -18.59 -6.24
C LEU A 236 -8.27 -18.15 -5.86
N GLY A 237 -7.60 -17.43 -6.76
CA GLY A 237 -6.26 -16.91 -6.50
C GLY A 237 -6.20 -15.95 -5.31
N ILE A 238 -7.24 -15.12 -5.12
CA ILE A 238 -7.34 -14.17 -4.00
C ILE A 238 -7.59 -14.93 -2.69
N ASP A 239 -8.55 -15.87 -2.67
CA ASP A 239 -8.78 -16.70 -1.49
C ASP A 239 -7.51 -17.44 -1.07
N ALA A 240 -6.78 -17.98 -2.05
CA ALA A 240 -5.56 -18.73 -1.82
C ALA A 240 -4.45 -17.89 -1.18
N THR A 241 -4.19 -16.68 -1.70
CA THR A 241 -3.15 -15.80 -1.12
C THR A 241 -3.57 -15.20 0.22
N MET A 242 -4.86 -14.89 0.41
CA MET A 242 -5.37 -14.41 1.69
C MET A 242 -5.32 -15.48 2.78
N ALA A 243 -5.61 -16.75 2.44
CA ALA A 243 -5.53 -17.88 3.36
C ALA A 243 -4.09 -18.17 3.84
N LEU A 244 -3.07 -17.75 3.09
CA LEU A 244 -1.67 -17.83 3.54
C LEU A 244 -1.37 -16.86 4.68
N VAL A 245 -1.95 -15.65 4.64
CA VAL A 245 -1.70 -14.62 5.64
C VAL A 245 -2.55 -14.88 6.88
N ASP A 246 -3.85 -15.06 6.69
CA ASP A 246 -4.80 -15.31 7.76
C ASP A 246 -6.03 -16.05 7.20
N PRO A 247 -6.25 -17.33 7.53
CA PRO A 247 -7.43 -18.08 7.12
C PRO A 247 -8.76 -17.46 7.58
N GLN A 248 -8.77 -16.65 8.65
CA GLN A 248 -9.97 -15.91 9.05
C GLN A 248 -10.34 -14.84 8.03
N SER A 249 -9.39 -14.33 7.26
CA SER A 249 -9.63 -13.28 6.26
C SER A 249 -10.57 -13.69 5.13
N ILE A 250 -10.67 -15.00 4.87
CA ILE A 250 -11.60 -15.61 3.89
C ILE A 250 -12.77 -16.35 4.56
N ARG A 251 -12.88 -16.23 5.90
CA ARG A 251 -13.86 -16.94 6.73
C ARG A 251 -13.83 -18.46 6.51
N PHE A 252 -12.64 -19.05 6.37
CA PHE A 252 -12.48 -20.45 5.95
C PHE A 252 -13.28 -21.43 6.84
N ALA A 253 -13.10 -21.34 8.17
CA ALA A 253 -13.78 -22.23 9.11
C ALA A 253 -15.32 -22.07 9.07
N GLN A 254 -15.80 -20.84 8.91
CA GLN A 254 -17.22 -20.53 8.81
C GLN A 254 -17.80 -21.06 7.49
N ARG A 255 -17.08 -20.90 6.37
CA ARG A 255 -17.44 -21.47 5.07
C ARG A 255 -17.50 -23.00 5.12
N VAL A 256 -16.52 -23.66 5.73
CA VAL A 256 -16.55 -25.13 5.92
C VAL A 256 -17.78 -25.55 6.72
N LYS A 257 -18.05 -24.88 7.85
CA LYS A 257 -19.23 -25.17 8.69
C LYS A 257 -20.55 -24.98 7.92
N ALA A 258 -20.63 -23.99 7.05
CA ALA A 258 -21.81 -23.68 6.24
C ALA A 258 -21.91 -24.51 4.94
N GLY A 259 -20.89 -25.33 4.60
CA GLY A 259 -20.83 -26.02 3.31
C GLY A 259 -20.58 -25.08 2.12
N GLN A 260 -19.97 -23.92 2.36
CA GLN A 260 -19.69 -22.85 1.39
C GLN A 260 -18.18 -22.62 1.17
N ALA A 261 -17.35 -23.63 1.46
CA ALA A 261 -15.91 -23.59 1.20
C ALA A 261 -15.61 -23.85 -0.28
N GLU A 262 -16.07 -22.93 -1.12
CA GLU A 262 -15.89 -22.96 -2.57
C GLU A 262 -15.99 -21.55 -3.16
N ILE A 263 -15.37 -21.36 -4.33
CA ILE A 263 -15.51 -20.14 -5.14
C ILE A 263 -15.50 -20.51 -6.62
N ASN A 264 -16.38 -19.90 -7.41
CA ASN A 264 -16.48 -20.06 -8.85
C ASN A 264 -16.52 -21.53 -9.31
N GLY A 265 -17.23 -22.38 -8.56
CA GLY A 265 -17.36 -23.82 -8.83
C GLY A 265 -16.18 -24.69 -8.38
N ILE A 266 -15.17 -24.11 -7.71
CA ILE A 266 -14.03 -24.85 -7.14
C ILE A 266 -14.19 -25.00 -5.65
N LYS A 267 -14.34 -26.25 -5.18
CA LYS A 267 -14.34 -26.60 -3.76
C LYS A 267 -12.93 -26.52 -3.18
N PHE A 268 -12.81 -25.94 -1.99
CA PHE A 268 -11.56 -25.97 -1.24
C PHE A 268 -11.37 -27.36 -0.64
N GLU A 269 -10.41 -28.13 -1.16
CA GLU A 269 -10.15 -29.49 -0.70
C GLU A 269 -9.74 -29.53 0.78
N SER A 270 -8.93 -28.56 1.20
CA SER A 270 -8.53 -28.31 2.58
C SER A 270 -7.90 -26.92 2.69
N LEU A 271 -7.68 -26.44 3.92
CA LEU A 271 -6.91 -25.21 4.14
C LEU A 271 -5.48 -25.35 3.60
N ALA A 272 -4.85 -26.51 3.82
CA ALA A 272 -3.49 -26.77 3.38
C ALA A 272 -3.36 -26.76 1.85
N TRP A 273 -4.33 -27.35 1.14
CA TRP A 273 -4.40 -27.29 -0.32
C TRP A 273 -4.54 -25.85 -0.81
N LEU A 274 -5.43 -25.06 -0.19
CA LEU A 274 -5.67 -23.68 -0.57
C LEU A 274 -4.43 -22.80 -0.34
N GLN A 275 -3.75 -23.00 0.79
CA GLN A 275 -2.49 -22.33 1.11
C GLN A 275 -1.38 -22.72 0.14
N GLU A 276 -1.28 -23.98 -0.28
CA GLU A 276 -0.30 -24.41 -1.27
C GLU A 276 -0.54 -23.77 -2.64
N LEU A 277 -1.79 -23.67 -3.07
CA LEU A 277 -2.15 -22.87 -4.25
C LEU A 277 -1.74 -21.40 -4.05
N GLY A 278 -1.98 -20.86 -2.85
CA GLY A 278 -1.60 -19.50 -2.49
C GLY A 278 -0.11 -19.24 -2.65
N ARG A 279 0.76 -20.21 -2.30
CA ARG A 279 2.22 -20.06 -2.44
C ARG A 279 2.60 -19.91 -3.91
N LYS A 280 2.05 -20.78 -4.76
CA LYS A 280 2.29 -20.76 -6.22
C LYS A 280 1.82 -19.44 -6.83
N VAL A 281 0.63 -18.97 -6.46
CA VAL A 281 0.09 -17.69 -6.94
C VAL A 281 0.96 -16.52 -6.45
N ALA A 282 1.32 -16.49 -5.17
CA ALA A 282 2.17 -15.43 -4.61
C ALA A 282 3.55 -15.38 -5.27
N GLU A 283 4.18 -16.54 -5.50
CA GLU A 283 5.45 -16.65 -6.21
C GLU A 283 5.35 -16.15 -7.66
N LEU A 284 4.30 -16.53 -8.38
CA LEU A 284 4.05 -16.05 -9.74
C LEU A 284 3.92 -14.53 -9.79
N ARG A 285 3.10 -13.95 -8.88
CA ARG A 285 2.90 -12.51 -8.79
C ARG A 285 4.21 -11.79 -8.46
N MET A 286 4.94 -12.25 -7.43
CA MET A 286 6.26 -11.72 -7.04
C MET A 286 7.24 -11.74 -8.23
N ASN A 287 7.41 -12.89 -8.89
CA ASN A 287 8.34 -13.04 -10.00
C ASN A 287 7.97 -12.12 -11.18
N THR A 288 6.67 -11.96 -11.46
CA THR A 288 6.18 -11.06 -12.51
C THR A 288 6.53 -9.61 -12.19
N THR A 289 6.32 -9.17 -10.95
CA THR A 289 6.66 -7.81 -10.51
C THR A 289 8.17 -7.54 -10.56
N ILE A 290 8.98 -8.47 -10.05
CA ILE A 290 10.44 -8.32 -10.05
C ILE A 290 10.96 -8.25 -11.48
N LYS A 291 10.46 -9.10 -12.38
CA LYS A 291 10.83 -9.05 -13.81
C LYS A 291 10.50 -7.69 -14.44
N ALA A 292 9.37 -7.08 -14.10
CA ALA A 292 9.01 -5.75 -14.59
C ALA A 292 9.95 -4.65 -14.05
N ILE A 293 10.31 -4.73 -12.76
CA ILE A 293 11.30 -3.83 -12.16
C ILE A 293 12.67 -3.99 -12.82
N GLU A 294 13.13 -5.23 -13.04
CA GLU A 294 14.41 -5.52 -13.69
C GLU A 294 14.44 -5.07 -15.15
N ALA A 295 13.35 -5.30 -15.90
CA ALA A 295 13.21 -4.80 -17.26
C ALA A 295 13.30 -3.27 -17.31
N TYR A 296 12.68 -2.58 -16.34
CA TYR A 296 12.81 -1.13 -16.22
C TYR A 296 14.23 -0.70 -15.82
N ARG A 297 14.89 -1.38 -14.87
CA ARG A 297 16.30 -1.13 -14.49
C ARG A 297 17.24 -1.19 -15.70
N ALA A 298 16.99 -2.11 -16.63
CA ALA A 298 17.78 -2.27 -17.84
C ALA A 298 17.67 -1.09 -18.83
N THR A 299 16.71 -0.17 -18.65
CA THR A 299 16.57 0.99 -19.55
C THR A 299 17.40 2.21 -19.12
N TRP A 300 17.99 2.19 -17.92
CA TRP A 300 18.70 3.35 -17.37
C TRP A 300 19.98 3.01 -16.58
N ARG A 301 20.31 1.72 -16.44
CA ARG A 301 21.64 1.25 -16.03
C ARG A 301 22.55 1.11 -17.24
#